data_AF-A0A9P0PR86-F1
#
_entry.id   AF-A0A9P0PR86-F1
#
_cell.length_a   1.000
_cell.length_b   1.000
_cell.length_c   1.000
_cell.angle_alpha   90.00
_cell.angle_beta   90.00
_cell.angle_gamma   90.00
#
_symmetry.space_group_name_H-M   'P 1'
#
loop_
_entity.id
_entity.type
_entity.pdbx_description
1 polymer ?
#
loop_
_entity_poly.entity_id
_entity_poly.type
_entity_poly.pdbx_seq_one_letter_code
_entity_poly.pdbx_strand_id
1 'polypeptide(L)'
;MVIDKLLRRMNDGNRGGTILPGVKVIAMAFADDIILLEDAEINLPLALGEVVEFAKSKNMALNPGKCSTMVVGLVPRKDYLLKIDERRVAMVTEVNSSRYL
;
A
#
# COMPACT_ATOMS: atom_id res chain seq x y z
N MET A 1 11.87 -13.17 -7.53
CA MET A 1 11.35 -13.43 -6.16
C MET A 1 9.88 -13.84 -6.21
N VAL A 2 9.31 -14.32 -5.10
CA VAL A 2 7.86 -14.62 -4.98
C VAL A 2 7.04 -13.33 -5.05
N ILE A 3 7.53 -12.27 -4.39
CA ILE A 3 6.89 -10.96 -4.33
C ILE A 3 6.85 -10.27 -5.71
N ASP A 4 7.86 -10.39 -6.56
CA ASP A 4 7.79 -9.84 -7.93
C ASP A 4 6.64 -10.44 -8.76
N LYS A 5 6.27 -11.71 -8.51
CA LYS A 5 5.14 -12.36 -9.17
C LYS A 5 3.79 -11.83 -8.65
N LEU A 6 3.73 -11.46 -7.37
CA LEU A 6 2.59 -10.76 -6.79
C LEU A 6 2.46 -9.34 -7.37
N LEU A 7 3.55 -8.57 -7.38
CA LEU A 7 3.57 -7.20 -7.92
C LEU A 7 3.11 -7.13 -9.37
N ARG A 8 3.56 -8.06 -10.24
CA ARG A 8 3.06 -8.15 -11.63
C ARG A 8 1.56 -8.40 -11.66
N ARG A 9 1.10 -9.46 -10.99
CA ARG A 9 -0.33 -9.83 -10.93
C ARG A 9 -1.23 -8.67 -10.46
N MET A 10 -0.78 -7.85 -9.52
CA MET A 10 -1.56 -6.71 -9.02
C MET A 10 -1.47 -5.50 -9.97
N ASN A 11 -0.27 -5.13 -10.43
CA ASN A 11 -0.07 -3.94 -11.27
C ASN A 11 -0.56 -4.10 -12.73
N ASP A 12 -0.94 -5.31 -13.17
CA ASP A 12 -1.56 -5.55 -14.50
C ASP A 12 -2.99 -4.96 -14.63
N GLY A 13 -3.56 -4.35 -13.57
CA GLY A 13 -4.88 -3.71 -13.57
C GLY A 13 -4.85 -2.19 -13.38
N ASN A 14 -5.86 -1.48 -13.92
CA ASN A 14 -6.09 -0.04 -13.75
C ASN A 14 -6.60 0.36 -12.33
N ARG A 15 -6.13 -0.32 -11.28
CA ARG A 15 -6.51 -0.10 -9.87
C ARG A 15 -5.33 0.48 -9.08
N GLY A 16 -5.52 0.72 -7.78
CA GLY A 16 -4.48 1.27 -6.92
C GLY A 16 -4.46 2.79 -6.80
N GLY A 17 -3.52 3.28 -6.00
CA GLY A 17 -3.33 4.69 -5.67
C GLY A 17 -2.65 5.49 -6.78
N THR A 18 -3.06 6.73 -6.93
CA THR A 18 -2.51 7.68 -7.90
C THR A 18 -1.31 8.41 -7.30
N ILE A 19 -0.10 8.10 -7.77
CA ILE A 19 1.14 8.75 -7.28
C ILE A 19 1.46 10.01 -8.10
N LEU A 20 1.17 9.99 -9.40
CA LEU A 20 1.28 11.14 -10.31
C LEU A 20 0.06 11.15 -11.26
N PRO A 21 -0.28 12.28 -11.89
CA PRO A 21 -1.35 12.31 -12.89
C PRO A 21 -1.16 11.25 -13.98
N GLY A 22 -2.12 10.33 -14.10
CA GLY A 22 -2.05 9.20 -15.05
C GLY A 22 -1.18 8.01 -14.62
N VAL A 23 -0.54 8.05 -13.45
CA VAL A 23 0.30 6.96 -12.93
C VAL A 23 -0.35 6.34 -11.69
N LYS A 24 -0.88 5.12 -11.86
CA LYS A 24 -1.40 4.30 -10.76
C LYS A 24 -0.38 3.24 -10.35
N VAL A 25 -0.33 2.99 -9.04
CA VAL A 25 0.43 1.90 -8.41
C VAL A 25 -0.46 1.29 -7.34
N ILE A 26 -0.71 -0.02 -7.42
CA ILE A 26 -1.49 -0.73 -6.39
C ILE A 26 -0.59 -1.32 -5.30
N ALA A 27 0.62 -1.73 -5.66
CA ALA A 27 1.56 -2.35 -4.72
C ALA A 27 3.01 -1.92 -4.97
N MET A 28 3.71 -1.63 -3.88
CA MET A 28 5.17 -1.50 -3.80
C MET A 28 5.68 -2.56 -2.82
N ALA A 29 6.89 -3.09 -3.03
CA ALA A 29 7.46 -4.05 -2.09
C ALA A 29 8.99 -3.98 -2.05
N PHE A 30 9.55 -4.33 -0.90
CA PHE A 30 10.99 -4.43 -0.67
C PHE A 30 11.27 -5.54 0.33
N ALA A 31 12.20 -6.46 0.01
CA ALA A 31 12.44 -7.68 0.78
C ALA A 31 11.13 -8.46 1.05
N ASP A 32 10.69 -8.55 2.31
CA ASP A 32 9.42 -9.16 2.76
C ASP A 32 8.27 -8.16 3.02
N ASP A 33 8.56 -6.85 3.01
CA ASP A 33 7.58 -5.79 3.23
C ASP A 33 6.81 -5.43 1.95
N ILE A 34 5.49 -5.21 2.07
CA ILE A 34 4.59 -4.81 0.99
C ILE A 34 3.75 -3.62 1.45
N ILE A 35 3.70 -2.57 0.64
CA ILE A 35 2.82 -1.41 0.80
C ILE A 35 1.74 -1.49 -0.28
N LEU A 36 0.48 -1.49 0.14
CA LEU A 36 -0.67 -1.36 -0.75
C LEU A 36 -1.15 0.09 -0.79
N LEU A 37 -1.50 0.56 -1.98
CA LEU A 37 -1.98 1.91 -2.24
C LEU A 37 -3.31 1.82 -2.99
N GLU A 38 -4.33 2.54 -2.53
CA GLU A 38 -5.63 2.66 -3.19
C GLU A 38 -6.16 4.09 -3.01
N ASP A 39 -6.77 4.67 -4.06
CA ASP A 39 -7.39 6.00 -3.97
C ASP A 39 -8.69 5.98 -3.15
N ALA A 40 -9.33 4.81 -3.04
CA ALA A 40 -10.59 4.62 -2.35
C ALA A 40 -10.44 3.56 -1.26
N GLU A 41 -10.73 3.93 -0.01
CA GLU A 41 -10.62 3.06 1.18
C GLU A 41 -11.33 1.71 1.00
N ILE A 42 -12.49 1.71 0.32
CA ILE A 42 -13.28 0.50 0.01
C ILE A 42 -12.55 -0.54 -0.86
N ASN A 43 -11.54 -0.14 -1.64
CA ASN A 43 -10.75 -1.08 -2.45
C ASN A 43 -9.62 -1.76 -1.65
N LEU A 44 -9.14 -1.14 -0.56
CA LEU A 44 -7.97 -1.63 0.18
C LEU A 44 -8.17 -3.05 0.76
N PRO A 45 -9.35 -3.42 1.31
CA PRO A 45 -9.62 -4.80 1.71
C PRO A 45 -9.58 -5.82 0.55
N LEU A 46 -9.97 -5.42 -0.65
CA LEU A 46 -9.92 -6.28 -1.84
C LEU A 46 -8.47 -6.55 -2.26
N ALA A 47 -7.65 -5.48 -2.35
CA ALA A 47 -6.23 -5.60 -2.63
C ALA A 47 -5.49 -6.45 -1.58
N LEU A 48 -5.82 -6.28 -0.29
CA LEU A 48 -5.28 -7.10 0.79
C LEU A 48 -5.71 -8.57 0.67
N GLY A 49 -6.96 -8.83 0.31
CA GLY A 49 -7.48 -10.19 0.04
C GLY A 49 -6.69 -10.91 -1.07
N GLU A 50 -6.39 -10.21 -2.17
CA GLU A 50 -5.57 -10.76 -3.26
C GLU A 50 -4.15 -11.11 -2.81
N VAL A 51 -3.51 -10.26 -1.98
CA VAL A 51 -2.19 -10.56 -1.37
C VAL A 51 -2.26 -11.78 -0.46
N VAL A 52 -3.28 -11.86 0.41
CA VAL A 52 -3.46 -12.96 1.37
C VAL A 52 -3.64 -14.30 0.64
N GLU A 53 -4.51 -14.36 -0.37
CA GLU A 53 -4.70 -15.59 -1.16
C GLU A 53 -3.47 -15.98 -1.97
N PHE A 54 -2.75 -15.00 -2.52
CA PHE A 54 -1.47 -15.28 -3.19
C PHE A 54 -0.42 -15.82 -2.21
N ALA A 55 -0.28 -15.23 -1.02
CA ALA A 55 0.66 -15.67 0.02
C ALA A 55 0.35 -17.11 0.46
N LYS A 56 -0.93 -17.42 0.77
CA LYS A 56 -1.39 -18.78 1.07
C LYS A 56 -1.00 -19.77 -0.04
N SER A 57 -1.19 -19.41 -1.31
CA SER A 57 -0.79 -20.24 -2.47
C SER A 57 0.71 -20.51 -2.60
N LYS A 58 1.54 -19.89 -1.73
CA LYS A 58 3.00 -20.01 -1.68
C LYS A 58 3.48 -20.51 -0.32
N ASN A 59 2.57 -21.00 0.54
CA ASN A 59 2.83 -21.37 1.94
C ASN A 59 3.43 -20.21 2.77
N MET A 60 3.06 -18.98 2.45
CA MET A 60 3.42 -17.76 3.18
C MET A 60 2.19 -17.20 3.91
N ALA A 61 2.41 -16.45 4.97
CA ALA A 61 1.39 -15.72 5.70
C ALA A 61 1.86 -14.29 5.96
N LEU A 62 0.92 -13.34 5.97
CA LEU A 62 1.17 -12.00 6.51
C LEU A 62 1.21 -12.08 8.03
N ASN A 63 2.00 -11.22 8.68
CA ASN A 63 1.98 -11.07 10.13
C ASN A 63 0.99 -9.95 10.51
N PRO A 64 -0.20 -10.25 11.07
CA PRO A 64 -1.21 -9.23 11.34
C PRO A 64 -0.73 -8.15 12.32
N GLY A 65 0.15 -8.50 13.27
CA GLY A 65 0.72 -7.56 14.23
C GLY A 65 1.75 -6.57 13.63
N LYS A 66 2.15 -6.76 12.37
CA LYS A 66 2.95 -5.80 11.59
C LYS A 66 2.12 -5.06 10.53
N CYS A 67 0.90 -5.49 10.23
CA CYS A 67 0.05 -4.86 9.24
C CYS A 67 -0.63 -3.62 9.84
N SER A 68 -0.55 -2.48 9.13
CA SER A 68 -1.26 -1.26 9.48
C SER A 68 -1.82 -0.58 8.23
N THR A 69 -2.86 0.23 8.41
CA THR A 69 -3.46 1.05 7.36
C THR A 69 -3.20 2.53 7.68
N MET A 70 -3.01 3.33 6.64
CA MET A 70 -2.73 4.76 6.74
C MET A 70 -3.49 5.50 5.64
N VAL A 71 -4.22 6.55 6.00
CA VAL A 71 -4.91 7.42 5.04
C VAL A 71 -4.08 8.68 4.84
N VAL A 72 -3.61 8.92 3.62
CA VAL A 72 -2.85 10.12 3.24
C VAL A 72 -3.82 11.19 2.72
N GLY A 73 -4.41 11.95 3.63
CA GLY A 73 -5.33 13.04 3.27
C GLY A 73 -4.61 14.27 2.71
N LEU A 74 -5.31 15.03 1.86
CA LEU A 74 -4.89 16.38 1.41
C LEU A 74 -5.00 17.39 2.56
N VAL A 75 -3.99 17.41 3.44
CA VAL A 75 -3.83 18.47 4.46
C VAL A 75 -3.57 19.81 3.74
N PRO A 76 -4.17 20.94 4.17
CA PRO A 76 -3.90 22.24 3.57
C PRO A 76 -2.42 22.63 3.70
N ARG A 77 -1.68 22.56 2.58
CA ARG A 77 -0.27 22.97 2.37
C ARG A 77 0.58 23.08 3.65
N LYS A 78 1.04 21.92 4.13
CA LYS A 78 2.41 21.78 4.63
C LYS A 78 3.08 20.68 3.81
N ASP A 79 4.25 20.98 3.26
CA ASP A 79 4.96 20.06 2.37
C ASP A 79 5.61 18.92 3.17
N TYR A 80 4.92 17.77 3.25
CA TYR A 80 5.47 16.55 3.86
C TYR A 80 6.26 15.76 2.81
N LEU A 81 7.48 15.29 3.15
CA LEU A 81 8.53 14.93 2.18
C LEU A 81 9.42 13.71 2.59
N LEU A 82 8.90 12.46 2.60
CA LEU A 82 9.64 11.19 2.90
C LEU A 82 10.76 10.86 1.88
N LYS A 83 12.04 11.12 2.16
CA LYS A 83 13.14 10.84 1.20
C LYS A 83 13.48 9.34 1.10
N ILE A 84 13.18 8.68 -0.04
CA ILE A 84 13.58 7.31 -0.44
C ILE A 84 14.53 7.41 -1.64
N ASP A 85 15.71 6.77 -1.61
CA ASP A 85 16.74 6.82 -2.67
C ASP A 85 16.93 8.22 -3.28
N GLU A 86 17.27 9.14 -2.38
CA GLU A 86 17.44 10.56 -2.66
C GLU A 86 16.18 11.38 -3.05
N ARG A 87 14.99 10.78 -3.18
CA ARG A 87 13.74 11.44 -3.61
C ARG A 87 12.65 11.48 -2.54
N ARG A 88 12.07 12.66 -2.31
CA ARG A 88 11.05 12.95 -1.27
C ARG A 88 9.62 12.46 -1.65
N VAL A 89 8.85 11.88 -0.70
CA VAL A 89 7.43 11.44 -0.80
C VAL A 89 6.57 12.15 0.28
N ALA A 90 5.94 11.53 1.32
CA ALA A 90 5.23 12.26 2.42
C ALA A 90 4.94 11.42 3.72
N MET A 91 5.15 11.96 4.94
CA MET A 91 4.75 11.31 6.23
C MET A 91 3.43 11.88 6.76
N VAL A 92 2.53 11.01 7.24
CA VAL A 92 1.27 11.36 7.94
C VAL A 92 1.50 11.42 9.45
N THR A 93 1.03 12.49 10.11
CA THR A 93 1.33 12.78 11.53
C THR A 93 0.31 12.30 12.57
N GLU A 94 -0.86 11.80 12.18
CA GLU A 94 -1.86 11.26 13.13
C GLU A 94 -2.50 9.97 12.62
N VAL A 95 -2.39 8.90 13.41
CA VAL A 95 -3.19 7.67 13.28
C VAL A 95 -4.12 7.66 14.49
N ASN A 96 -5.43 7.80 14.27
CA ASN A 96 -6.42 7.84 15.35
C ASN A 96 -7.05 6.45 15.55
N SER A 97 -6.59 5.74 16.58
CA SER A 97 -6.65 4.28 16.72
C SER A 97 -8.01 3.68 17.14
N SER A 98 -9.14 4.36 16.93
CA SER A 98 -10.36 4.14 17.74
C SER A 98 -11.69 4.01 16.97
N ARG A 99 -11.70 3.57 15.70
CA ARG A 99 -12.96 3.57 14.89
C ARG A 99 -13.28 2.36 13.99
N TYR A 100 -12.59 1.23 14.15
CA TYR A 100 -12.94 -0.02 13.45
C TYR A 100 -13.01 -1.19 14.44
N LEU A 101 -13.93 -1.05 15.41
CA LEU A 101 -14.67 -2.14 16.05
C LEU A 101 -15.95 -2.38 15.24
#